data_AF-A0A0C2H747-F1
#
_entry.id   AF-A0A0C2H747-F1
#
_cell.length_a   1.000
_cell.length_b   1.000
_cell.length_c   1.000
_cell.angle_alpha   90.00
_cell.angle_beta   90.00
_cell.angle_gamma   90.00
#
_symmetry.space_group_name_H-M   'P 1'
#
loop_
_entity.id
_entity.type
_entity.pdbx_description
1 polymer ?
#
loop_
_entity_poly.entity_id
_entity_poly.type
_entity_poly.pdbx_seq_one_letter_code
_entity_poly.pdbx_strand_id
1 'polypeptide(L)'
;MMPGPELLQKLSFAQSSTDLILLLNRSRQILNDVRTPTSEQLLIIISDGRGALAQGADKVKAALSALQGVTVLFVILDSGPKSICDLSVAAFQGGNVILTPYLTVFPFPFYTIIKTVMQLPSVLTESIRQWFEMTVQTNSI
;
A
#
# COMPACT_ATOMS: atom_id res chain seq x y z
N MET A 1 26.22 -6.47 15.36
CA MET A 1 25.82 -6.99 14.04
C MET A 1 24.92 -5.94 13.40
N MET A 2 25.29 -5.36 12.26
CA MET A 2 24.44 -4.35 11.62
C MET A 2 23.25 -5.06 10.95
N PRO A 3 22.00 -4.79 11.36
CA PRO A 3 20.83 -5.47 10.82
C PRO A 3 20.54 -5.14 9.34
N GLY A 4 21.13 -4.06 8.80
CA GLY A 4 20.90 -3.59 7.43
C GLY A 4 21.32 -4.59 6.33
N PRO A 5 22.60 -5.00 6.26
CA PRO A 5 23.06 -5.94 5.23
C PRO A 5 22.31 -7.28 5.23
N GLU A 6 21.98 -7.83 6.40
CA GLU A 6 21.24 -9.09 6.51
C GLU A 6 19.80 -8.96 6.01
N LEU A 7 19.15 -7.82 6.25
CA LEU A 7 17.82 -7.56 5.70
C LEU A 7 17.87 -7.52 4.18
N LEU A 8 18.84 -6.81 3.60
CA LEU A 8 18.98 -6.71 2.14
C LEU A 8 19.23 -8.07 1.49
N GLN A 9 20.00 -8.95 2.14
CA GLN A 9 20.22 -10.32 1.65
C GLN A 9 18.95 -11.17 1.59
N LYS A 10 17.93 -10.86 2.41
CA LYS A 10 16.63 -11.55 2.39
C LYS A 10 15.70 -11.06 1.28
N LEU A 11 15.98 -9.91 0.65
CA LEU A 11 15.17 -9.33 -0.41
C LEU A 11 15.61 -9.84 -1.78
N SER A 12 15.27 -11.08 -2.11
CA SER A 12 15.60 -11.69 -3.41
C SER A 12 14.70 -11.26 -4.56
N PHE A 13 13.53 -10.69 -4.26
CA PHE A 13 12.48 -10.32 -5.21
C PHE A 13 12.03 -11.47 -6.15
N ALA A 14 12.27 -12.72 -5.76
CA ALA A 14 11.96 -13.92 -6.55
C ALA A 14 10.53 -14.46 -6.34
N GLN A 15 9.67 -13.72 -5.65
CA GLN A 15 8.29 -14.12 -5.37
C GLN A 15 7.42 -13.97 -6.62
N SER A 16 6.57 -14.96 -6.89
CA SER A 16 5.66 -14.96 -8.05
C SER A 16 4.33 -14.24 -7.82
N SER A 17 4.00 -13.96 -6.56
CA SER A 17 2.76 -13.28 -6.18
C SER A 17 2.92 -12.52 -4.87
N THR A 18 1.98 -11.61 -4.60
CA THR A 18 1.93 -10.81 -3.38
C THR A 18 0.65 -11.13 -2.62
N ASP A 19 0.78 -11.53 -1.36
CA ASP A 19 -0.35 -11.77 -0.45
C ASP A 19 -0.57 -10.53 0.45
N LEU A 20 -1.40 -9.61 -0.04
CA LEU A 20 -1.76 -8.39 0.68
C LEU A 20 -2.65 -8.68 1.90
N ILE A 21 -3.53 -9.67 1.84
CA ILE A 21 -4.38 -10.01 2.98
C ILE A 21 -3.52 -10.51 4.15
N LEU A 22 -2.56 -11.40 3.88
CA LEU A 22 -1.61 -11.87 4.88
C LEU A 22 -0.76 -10.70 5.42
N LEU A 23 -0.25 -9.84 4.53
CA LEU A 23 0.50 -8.65 4.92
C LEU A 23 -0.30 -7.79 5.91
N LEU A 24 -1.51 -7.37 5.54
CA LEU A 24 -2.35 -6.50 6.36
C LEU A 24 -2.73 -7.16 7.69
N ASN A 25 -3.05 -8.46 7.69
CA ASN A 25 -3.36 -9.19 8.92
C ASN A 25 -2.16 -9.30 9.86
N ARG A 26 -0.96 -9.54 9.33
CA ARG A 26 0.29 -9.60 10.11
C ARG A 26 0.68 -8.22 10.63
N SER A 27 0.61 -7.19 9.80
CA SER A 27 0.85 -5.80 10.21
C SER A 27 -0.10 -5.39 11.33
N ARG A 28 -1.38 -5.78 11.27
CA ARG A 28 -2.35 -5.51 12.33
C ARG A 28 -1.93 -6.11 13.67
N GLN A 29 -1.48 -7.38 13.67
CA GLN A 29 -1.00 -8.03 14.90
C GLN A 29 0.19 -7.26 15.48
N ILE A 30 1.23 -7.03 14.67
CA ILE A 30 2.45 -6.35 15.10
C ILE A 30 2.17 -4.94 15.61
N LEU A 31 1.33 -4.17 14.90
CA LEU A 31 1.03 -2.79 15.27
C LEU A 31 0.14 -2.71 16.51
N ASN A 32 -0.80 -3.63 16.69
CA ASN A 32 -1.60 -3.68 17.92
C ASN A 32 -0.74 -4.01 19.14
N ASP A 33 0.23 -4.91 19.00
CA ASP A 33 1.09 -5.34 20.12
C ASP A 33 1.95 -4.19 20.67
N VAL A 34 2.28 -3.19 19.84
CA VAL A 34 3.12 -2.04 20.21
C VAL A 34 2.33 -0.74 20.39
N ARG A 35 1.01 -0.78 20.26
CA ARG A 35 0.16 0.42 20.32
C ARG A 35 0.12 0.98 21.75
N THR A 36 0.22 2.30 21.85
CA THR A 36 -0.01 3.05 23.09
C THR A 36 -1.16 4.04 22.89
N PRO A 37 -1.76 4.59 23.98
CA PRO A 37 -2.86 5.56 23.87
C PRO A 37 -2.52 6.83 23.08
N THR A 38 -1.24 7.16 22.96
CA THR A 38 -0.75 8.37 22.26
C THR A 38 -0.03 8.04 20.96
N SER A 39 0.08 6.76 20.59
CA SER A 39 0.83 6.35 19.41
C SER A 39 -0.01 6.50 18.15
N GLU A 40 0.60 7.13 17.15
CA GLU A 40 0.05 7.26 15.81
C GLU A 40 0.85 6.35 14.89
N GLN A 41 0.14 5.53 14.11
CA GLN A 41 0.76 4.42 13.39
C GLN A 41 0.62 4.59 11.88
N LEU A 42 1.74 4.52 11.17
CA LEU A 42 1.83 4.58 9.72
C LEU A 42 2.39 3.26 9.16
N LEU A 43 1.66 2.63 8.25
CA LEU A 43 2.11 1.48 7.46
C LEU A 43 2.37 1.94 6.02
N ILE A 44 3.62 1.88 5.59
CA ILE A 44 4.01 2.18 4.20
C ILE A 44 4.20 0.85 3.46
N ILE A 45 3.42 0.65 2.39
CA ILE A 45 3.52 -0.52 1.51
C ILE A 45 4.17 -0.07 0.22
N ILE A 46 5.28 -0.69 -0.18
CA ILE A 46 5.99 -0.37 -1.42
C ILE A 46 5.87 -1.56 -2.37
N SER A 47 5.30 -1.34 -3.55
CA SER A 47 5.06 -2.38 -4.57
C SER A 47 4.81 -1.75 -5.94
N ASP A 48 4.90 -2.52 -7.01
CA ASP A 48 4.47 -2.08 -8.35
C ASP A 48 2.93 -2.02 -8.49
N GLY A 49 2.19 -2.48 -7.48
CA GLY A 49 0.75 -2.35 -7.34
C GLY A 49 -0.08 -3.30 -8.21
N ARG A 50 0.50 -3.99 -9.20
CA ARG A 50 -0.23 -4.79 -10.20
C ARG A 50 -0.99 -5.98 -9.61
N GLY A 51 -0.44 -6.57 -8.55
CA GLY A 51 -1.05 -7.68 -7.81
C GLY A 51 -2.15 -7.28 -6.83
N ALA A 52 -2.46 -5.99 -6.66
CA ALA A 52 -3.31 -5.55 -5.57
C ALA A 52 -4.76 -6.07 -5.62
N LEU A 53 -5.24 -6.41 -6.82
CA LEU A 53 -6.57 -6.96 -7.04
C LEU A 53 -6.61 -8.49 -7.07
N ALA A 54 -5.46 -9.17 -7.01
CA ALA A 54 -5.37 -10.62 -7.20
C ALA A 54 -6.18 -11.42 -6.17
N GLN A 55 -6.31 -10.90 -4.95
CA GLN A 55 -7.06 -11.53 -3.87
C GLN A 55 -8.51 -11.01 -3.75
N GLY A 56 -8.93 -10.11 -4.66
CA GLY A 56 -10.23 -9.45 -4.66
C GLY A 56 -10.22 -8.13 -3.88
N ALA A 57 -10.62 -7.04 -4.55
CA ALA A 57 -10.59 -5.69 -3.99
C ALA A 57 -11.35 -5.57 -2.66
N ASP A 58 -12.54 -6.18 -2.56
CA ASP A 58 -13.38 -6.08 -1.37
C ASP A 58 -12.77 -6.80 -0.15
N LYS A 59 -12.07 -7.92 -0.38
CA LYS A 59 -11.36 -8.62 0.70
C LYS A 59 -10.17 -7.82 1.21
N VAL A 60 -9.43 -7.16 0.31
CA VAL A 60 -8.33 -6.27 0.69
C VAL A 60 -8.87 -5.03 1.42
N LYS A 61 -9.96 -4.42 0.95
CA LYS A 61 -10.64 -3.31 1.65
C LYS A 61 -11.14 -3.73 3.05
N ALA A 62 -11.68 -4.93 3.19
CA ALA A 62 -12.09 -5.46 4.49
C ALA A 62 -10.89 -5.64 5.44
N ALA A 63 -9.79 -6.25 4.96
CA ALA A 63 -8.55 -6.37 5.74
C ALA A 63 -7.96 -5.00 6.12
N LEU A 64 -8.03 -4.03 5.21
CA LEU A 64 -7.59 -2.66 5.44
C LEU A 64 -8.44 -1.97 6.52
N SER A 65 -9.76 -2.12 6.47
CA SER A 65 -10.68 -1.52 7.47
C SER A 65 -10.46 -2.08 8.89
N ALA A 66 -9.87 -3.27 9.00
CA ALA A 66 -9.53 -3.89 10.28
C ALA A 66 -8.26 -3.29 10.94
N LEU A 67 -7.49 -2.47 10.22
CA LEU A 67 -6.32 -1.73 10.74
C LEU A 67 -6.75 -0.39 11.36
N GLN A 68 -7.64 -0.44 12.36
CA GLN A 68 -8.18 0.77 12.99
C GLN A 68 -7.08 1.63 13.62
N GLY A 69 -7.09 2.94 13.37
CA GLY A 69 -6.06 3.87 13.87
C GLY A 69 -4.67 3.66 13.28
N VAL A 70 -4.55 2.95 12.16
CA VAL A 70 -3.33 2.87 11.36
C VAL A 70 -3.58 3.56 10.03
N THR A 71 -2.77 4.56 9.70
CA THR A 71 -2.74 5.12 8.34
C THR A 71 -1.98 4.16 7.44
N VAL A 72 -2.56 3.77 6.31
CA VAL A 72 -1.89 2.90 5.33
C VAL A 72 -1.64 3.70 4.05
N LEU A 73 -0.36 3.88 3.71
CA LEU A 73 0.10 4.54 2.49
C LEU A 73 0.65 3.50 1.52
N PHE A 74 0.08 3.41 0.32
CA PHE A 74 0.59 2.55 -0.74
C PHE A 74 1.45 3.34 -1.74
N VAL A 75 2.72 3.00 -1.85
CA VAL A 75 3.67 3.60 -2.78
C VAL A 75 3.82 2.69 -3.99
N ILE A 76 3.30 3.15 -5.12
CA ILE A 76 3.29 2.41 -6.38
C ILE A 76 4.55 2.77 -7.17
N LEU A 77 5.45 1.80 -7.33
CA LEU A 77 6.65 1.92 -8.17
C LEU A 77 6.28 1.58 -9.62
N ASP A 78 5.99 2.61 -10.41
CA ASP A 78 5.53 2.48 -11.80
C ASP A 78 6.69 2.61 -12.80
N SER A 79 7.65 1.70 -12.68
CA SER A 79 8.82 1.58 -13.57
C SER A 79 8.71 0.43 -14.58
N GLY A 80 7.55 -0.23 -14.64
CA GLY A 80 7.30 -1.33 -15.56
C GLY A 80 7.07 -0.86 -17.01
N PRO A 81 7.11 -1.77 -17.99
CA PRO A 81 7.01 -1.42 -19.41
C PRO A 81 5.65 -0.81 -19.81
N LYS A 82 4.58 -1.12 -19.09
CA LYS A 82 3.25 -0.53 -19.27
C LYS A 82 2.81 0.14 -17.98
N SER A 83 2.51 1.43 -17.98
CA SER A 83 2.14 2.15 -16.76
C SER A 83 0.92 1.52 -16.07
N ILE A 84 0.89 1.52 -14.74
CA ILE A 84 -0.30 1.17 -13.97
C ILE A 84 -1.51 2.05 -14.33
N CYS A 85 -1.28 3.30 -14.74
CA CYS A 85 -2.33 4.23 -15.17
C CYS A 85 -3.03 3.76 -16.46
N ASP A 86 -2.32 3.00 -17.30
CA ASP A 86 -2.82 2.48 -18.58
C ASP A 86 -3.42 1.07 -18.44
N LEU A 87 -3.47 0.52 -17.21
CA LEU A 87 -4.07 -0.77 -16.95
C LEU A 87 -5.59 -0.65 -16.83
N SER A 88 -6.28 -1.68 -17.27
CA SER A 88 -7.73 -1.82 -17.12
C SER A 88 -8.04 -3.26 -16.72
N VAL A 89 -9.10 -3.41 -15.94
CA VAL A 89 -9.64 -4.70 -15.51
C VAL A 89 -10.94 -4.93 -16.26
N ALA A 90 -11.09 -6.13 -16.80
CA ALA A 90 -12.34 -6.57 -17.42
C ALA A 90 -13.28 -7.10 -16.32
N ALA A 91 -14.49 -6.56 -16.26
CA ALA A 91 -15.59 -7.07 -15.44
C ALA A 91 -16.72 -7.56 -16.35
N PHE A 92 -17.25 -8.74 -16.07
CA PHE A 92 -18.41 -9.27 -16.78
C PHE A 92 -19.69 -8.81 -16.06
N GLN A 93 -20.53 -8.02 -16.75
CA GLN A 93 -21.84 -7.61 -16.25
C GLN A 93 -22.90 -7.99 -17.27
N GLY A 94 -23.77 -8.95 -16.91
CA GLY A 94 -24.92 -9.34 -17.74
C GLY A 94 -24.55 -9.82 -19.16
N GLY A 95 -23.40 -10.48 -19.31
CA GLY A 95 -22.90 -10.95 -20.62
C GLY A 95 -22.04 -9.94 -21.39
N ASN A 96 -21.97 -8.69 -20.94
CA ASN A 96 -21.08 -7.66 -21.51
C ASN A 96 -19.75 -7.58 -20.75
N VAL A 97 -18.67 -7.31 -21.47
CA VAL A 97 -17.35 -7.01 -20.89
C VAL A 97 -17.22 -5.51 -20.73
N ILE A 98 -17.08 -5.06 -19.49
CA ILE A 98 -16.81 -3.66 -19.16
C ILE A 98 -15.34 -3.54 -18.78
N LEU A 99 -14.61 -2.71 -19.51
CA LEU A 99 -13.23 -2.34 -19.15
C LEU A 99 -13.26 -1.16 -18.18
N THR A 100 -12.72 -1.38 -16.99
CA THR A 100 -12.65 -0.38 -15.93
C THR A 100 -11.19 -0.04 -15.66
N PRO A 101 -10.78 1.25 -15.62
CA PRO A 101 -9.39 1.61 -15.35
C PRO A 101 -8.93 1.03 -14.00
N TYR A 102 -7.75 0.43 -13.96
CA TYR A 102 -7.27 -0.33 -12.81
C TYR A 102 -7.29 0.47 -11.51
N LEU A 103 -6.85 1.73 -11.58
CA LEU A 103 -6.77 2.62 -10.42
C LEU A 103 -8.15 2.98 -9.82
N THR A 104 -9.23 2.91 -10.60
CA THR A 104 -10.59 3.22 -10.09
C THR A 104 -11.12 2.17 -9.13
N VAL A 105 -10.62 0.93 -9.24
CA VAL A 105 -10.99 -0.20 -8.36
C VAL A 105 -9.87 -0.56 -7.39
N PHE A 106 -8.79 0.23 -7.35
CA PHE A 106 -7.65 -0.01 -6.48
C PHE A 106 -8.08 0.00 -5.01
N PRO A 107 -7.63 -0.96 -4.17
CA PRO A 107 -8.24 -1.19 -2.86
C PRO A 107 -7.70 -0.28 -1.76
N PHE A 108 -6.71 0.56 -2.06
CA PHE A 108 -6.12 1.50 -1.10
C PHE A 108 -6.58 2.93 -1.39
N PRO A 109 -7.12 3.66 -0.41
CA PRO A 109 -7.58 5.03 -0.59
C PRO A 109 -6.43 6.04 -0.68
N PHE A 110 -5.32 5.77 0.03
CA PHE A 110 -4.13 6.61 0.02
C PHE A 110 -3.00 5.90 -0.72
N TYR A 111 -2.67 6.41 -1.91
CA TYR A 111 -1.56 5.91 -2.68
C TYR A 111 -0.85 7.04 -3.43
N THR A 112 0.43 6.82 -3.74
CA THR A 112 1.23 7.70 -4.60
C THR A 112 1.88 6.87 -5.71
N ILE A 113 2.04 7.46 -6.89
CA ILE A 113 2.63 6.81 -8.05
C ILE A 113 3.98 7.44 -8.33
N ILE A 114 5.02 6.62 -8.33
CA ILE A 114 6.41 7.04 -8.51
C ILE A 114 6.96 6.40 -9.78
N LYS A 115 7.24 7.22 -10.78
CA LYS A 115 7.73 6.78 -12.10
C LYS A 115 9.21 6.38 -12.09
N THR A 116 9.99 6.98 -11.19
CA THR A 116 11.42 6.71 -11.07
C THR A 116 11.81 6.56 -9.60
N VAL A 117 12.59 5.52 -9.31
CA VAL A 117 13.07 5.22 -7.96
C VAL A 117 13.88 6.37 -7.34
N MET A 118 14.44 7.26 -8.16
CA MET A 118 15.16 8.45 -7.69
C MET A 118 14.23 9.46 -6.99
N GLN A 119 12.94 9.46 -7.30
CA GLN A 119 11.94 10.30 -6.64
C GLN A 119 11.39 9.67 -5.36
N LEU A 120 11.69 8.39 -5.08
CA LEU A 120 11.16 7.69 -3.91
C LEU A 120 11.49 8.41 -2.59
N PRO A 121 12.74 8.84 -2.32
CA PRO A 121 13.07 9.49 -1.06
C PRO A 121 12.31 10.80 -0.84
N SER A 122 12.19 11.64 -1.87
CA SER A 122 11.51 12.93 -1.75
C SER A 122 9.99 12.77 -1.60
N VAL A 123 9.36 11.89 -2.38
CA VAL A 123 7.92 11.62 -2.29
C VAL A 123 7.56 10.99 -0.93
N LEU A 124 8.38 10.06 -0.43
CA LEU A 124 8.19 9.50 0.91
C LEU A 124 8.30 10.58 2.00
N THR A 125 9.31 11.45 1.90
CA THR A 125 9.52 12.54 2.86
C THR A 125 8.29 13.45 2.92
N GLU A 126 7.78 13.84 1.76
CA GLU A 126 6.59 14.68 1.63
C GLU A 126 5.33 13.99 2.15
N SER A 127 5.14 12.70 1.82
CA SER A 127 3.98 11.92 2.29
C SER A 127 3.98 11.75 3.82
N ILE A 128 5.17 11.52 4.40
CA ILE A 128 5.34 11.43 5.85
C ILE A 128 5.08 12.78 6.52
N ARG A 129 5.56 13.89 5.93
CA ARG A 129 5.27 15.25 6.42
C ARG A 129 3.77 15.51 6.45
N GLN A 130 3.06 15.22 5.36
CA GLN A 130 1.61 15.37 5.28
C GLN A 130 0.89 14.52 6.34
N TRP A 131 1.34 13.28 6.54
CA TRP A 131 0.79 12.41 7.60
C TRP A 131 0.97 13.01 8.99
N PHE A 132 2.16 13.53 9.32
CA PHE A 132 2.39 14.20 10.59
C PHE A 132 1.47 15.41 10.79
N GLU A 133 1.27 16.23 9.76
CA GLU A 133 0.39 17.41 9.83
C GLU A 133 -1.07 17.03 10.11
N MET A 134 -1.59 16.02 9.41
CA MET A 134 -2.95 15.52 9.64
C MET A 134 -3.14 14.99 11.07
N THR A 135 -2.12 14.30 11.56
CA THR A 135 -2.15 13.65 12.88
C THR A 135 -2.08 14.67 14.02
N VAL A 136 -1.20 15.67 13.91
CA VAL A 136 -1.08 16.75 14.91
C VAL A 136 -2.33 17.63 14.96
N GLN A 137 -2.96 17.91 13.81
CA GLN A 137 -4.21 18.66 13.75
C GLN A 137 -5.36 17.91 14.45
N THR A 138 -5.41 16.59 14.33
CA THR A 138 -6.47 15.77 14.93
C THR A 138 -6.39 15.72 16.46
N ASN A 139 -5.18 15.82 17.04
CA ASN A 139 -4.96 15.85 18.50
C ASN A 139 -5.09 17.25 19.15
N SER A 140 -5.36 18.30 18.37
CA SER A 140 -5.46 19.68 18.86
C SER A 140 -6.91 20.13 19.14
N ILE A 141 -7.83 19.19 19.30
CA ILE A 141 -9.27 19.40 19.62
C ILE A 141 -9.60 18.60 20.88
#